data_AF-A0A2D7XKK2-F1
#
_entry.id   AF-A0A2D7XKK2-F1
#
_cell.length_a   1.000
_cell.length_b   1.000
_cell.length_c   1.000
_cell.angle_alpha   90.00
_cell.angle_beta   90.00
_cell.angle_gamma   90.00
#
_symmetry.space_group_name_H-M   'P 1'
#
loop_
_entity.id
_entity.type
_entity.pdbx_description
1 polymer ?
#
loop_
_entity_poly.entity_id
_entity_poly.type
_entity_poly.pdbx_seq_one_letter_code
_entity_poly.pdbx_strand_id
1 'polypeptide(L)'
;MSLVNKLFAPRIDHRGMSTPSEASRLFLVITMIGTGTWSWFATDGNLVVWFSLTLLIATPILSIGWYLLSLIAKNRRGELLTPKVQNALEAKGRWPHHSRKP
;
A
#
# COMPACT_ATOMS: atom_id res chain seq x y z
N MET A 1 -11.59 14.53 -7.85
CA MET A 1 -11.14 13.12 -7.79
C MET A 1 -12.09 12.34 -6.90
N SER A 2 -12.59 11.18 -7.33
CA SER A 2 -13.38 10.30 -6.47
C SER A 2 -12.51 9.78 -5.31
N LEU A 3 -13.04 9.77 -4.08
CA LEU A 3 -12.35 9.26 -2.88
C LEU A 3 -11.79 7.85 -3.11
N VAL A 4 -12.51 7.05 -3.90
CA VAL A 4 -12.13 5.70 -4.29
C VAL A 4 -10.88 5.69 -5.21
N ASN A 5 -10.72 6.66 -6.10
CA ASN A 5 -9.47 6.78 -6.86
C ASN A 5 -8.32 7.19 -5.94
N LYS A 6 -8.55 8.10 -4.99
CA LYS A 6 -7.50 8.55 -4.06
C LYS A 6 -6.92 7.40 -3.23
N LEU A 7 -7.79 6.48 -2.78
CA LEU A 7 -7.42 5.33 -1.95
C LEU A 7 -6.85 4.16 -2.77
N PHE A 8 -7.48 3.80 -3.89
CA PHE A 8 -7.17 2.55 -4.59
C PHE A 8 -6.29 2.72 -5.84
N ALA A 9 -6.13 3.94 -6.37
CA ALA A 9 -5.26 4.13 -7.53
C ALA A 9 -3.80 3.83 -7.17
N PRO A 10 -3.08 3.05 -8.00
CA PRO A 10 -1.65 2.84 -7.81
C PRO A 10 -0.92 4.17 -7.98
N ARG A 11 0.08 4.40 -7.14
CA ARG A 11 0.86 5.65 -7.14
C ARG A 11 2.09 5.46 -8.02
N ILE A 12 2.27 6.29 -9.04
CA ILE A 12 3.38 6.17 -10.00
C ILE A 12 4.49 7.13 -9.63
N ASP A 13 5.72 6.63 -9.52
CA ASP A 13 6.91 7.45 -9.32
C ASP A 13 7.36 8.12 -10.64
N HIS A 14 8.23 9.13 -10.56
CA HIS A 14 8.85 9.80 -11.72
C HIS A 14 9.58 8.84 -12.68
N ARG A 15 9.97 7.65 -12.20
CA ARG A 15 10.57 6.58 -13.00
C ARG A 15 9.54 5.63 -13.65
N GLY A 16 8.25 5.86 -13.44
CA GLY A 16 7.17 5.01 -13.92
C GLY A 16 6.88 3.79 -13.04
N MET A 17 7.59 3.60 -11.94
CA MET A 17 7.37 2.46 -11.03
C MET A 17 6.05 2.60 -10.27
N SER A 18 5.24 1.53 -10.27
CA SER A 18 4.07 1.44 -9.40
C SER A 18 4.51 1.30 -7.94
N THR A 19 4.01 2.20 -7.10
CA THR A 19 4.11 2.12 -5.64
C THR A 19 2.75 1.74 -5.05
N PRO A 20 2.72 1.07 -3.88
CA PRO A 20 1.49 0.64 -3.25
C PRO A 20 0.51 1.80 -3.07
N SER A 21 -0.78 1.51 -3.29
CA SER A 21 -1.86 2.48 -3.13
C SER A 21 -1.96 2.96 -1.69
N GLU A 22 -2.59 4.12 -1.47
CA GLU A 22 -2.82 4.65 -0.12
C GLU A 22 -3.63 3.68 0.75
N ALA A 23 -4.59 2.97 0.15
CA ALA A 23 -5.34 1.91 0.82
C ALA A 23 -4.43 0.76 1.29
N SER A 24 -3.43 0.37 0.49
CA SER A 24 -2.48 -0.69 0.86
C SER A 24 -1.58 -0.29 2.02
N ARG A 25 -1.17 0.99 2.07
CA ARG A 25 -0.37 1.55 3.17
C ARG A 25 -1.18 1.64 4.45
N LEU A 26 -2.41 2.14 4.36
CA LEU A 26 -3.31 2.23 5.50
C LEU A 26 -3.65 0.84 6.04
N PHE A 27 -3.90 -0.12 5.15
CA PHE A 27 -4.16 -1.51 5.52
C PHE A 27 -2.99 -2.10 6.32
N LEU A 28 -1.74 -1.84 5.92
CA LEU A 28 -0.58 -2.28 6.70
C LEU A 28 -0.61 -1.78 8.14
N VAL A 29 -0.87 -0.48 8.33
CA VAL A 29 -0.90 0.14 9.66
C VAL A 29 -2.02 -0.45 10.51
N ILE A 30 -3.21 -0.58 9.93
CA ILE A 30 -4.38 -1.16 10.62
C ILE A 30 -4.10 -2.61 11.01
N THR A 31 -3.54 -3.42 10.11
CA THR A 31 -3.22 -4.82 10.40
C THR A 31 -2.17 -4.91 11.50
N MET A 32 -1.09 -4.11 11.46
CA MET A 32 -0.05 -4.13 12.49
C MET A 32 -0.58 -3.72 13.87
N ILE A 33 -1.38 -2.64 13.94
CA ILE A 33 -1.97 -2.20 15.22
C ILE A 33 -3.00 -3.21 15.71
N GLY A 34 -3.88 -3.70 14.84
CA GLY A 34 -4.93 -4.65 15.22
C GLY A 34 -4.37 -5.99 15.69
N THR A 35 -3.45 -6.58 14.92
CA THR A 35 -2.81 -7.85 15.32
C THR A 35 -1.90 -7.66 16.52
N GLY A 36 -1.13 -6.58 16.58
CA GLY A 36 -0.25 -6.29 17.72
C GLY A 36 -1.02 -6.09 19.02
N THR A 37 -2.10 -5.32 19.02
CA THR A 37 -2.93 -5.11 20.21
C THR A 37 -3.63 -6.41 20.64
N TRP A 38 -4.20 -7.16 19.71
CA TRP A 38 -4.84 -8.44 20.01
C TRP A 38 -3.85 -9.48 20.56
N SER A 39 -2.69 -9.63 19.93
CA SER A 39 -1.66 -10.58 20.35
C SER A 39 -1.10 -10.25 21.72
N TRP A 40 -1.11 -8.96 22.14
CA TRP A 40 -0.62 -8.56 23.46
C TRP A 40 -1.44 -9.20 24.57
N PHE A 41 -2.77 -9.13 24.44
CA PHE A 41 -3.69 -9.79 25.38
C PHE A 41 -3.66 -11.31 25.25
N ALA A 42 -3.42 -11.85 24.06
CA ALA A 42 -3.38 -13.30 23.84
C ALA A 42 -2.11 -13.99 24.39
N THR A 43 -1.07 -13.23 24.73
CA THR A 43 0.25 -13.76 25.14
C THR A 43 0.64 -13.38 26.56
N ASP A 44 -0.30 -12.83 27.34
CA ASP A 44 -0.11 -12.42 28.74
C ASP A 44 1.16 -11.58 28.97
N GLY A 45 1.49 -10.70 28.02
CA GLY A 45 2.63 -9.79 28.11
C GLY A 45 4.00 -10.42 27.80
N ASN A 46 4.07 -11.68 27.33
CA ASN A 46 5.32 -12.27 26.88
C ASN A 46 5.76 -11.63 25.55
N LEU A 47 6.77 -10.75 25.60
CA LEU A 47 7.24 -9.98 24.44
C LEU A 47 7.69 -10.83 23.25
N VAL A 48 8.37 -11.96 23.48
CA VAL A 48 8.90 -12.80 22.40
C VAL A 48 7.76 -13.54 21.69
N VAL A 49 6.84 -14.10 22.48
CA VAL A 49 5.66 -14.82 21.95
C VAL A 49 4.71 -13.82 21.28
N TRP A 50 4.50 -12.66 21.88
CA TRP A 50 3.72 -11.55 21.33
C TRP A 50 4.21 -11.15 19.94
N PHE A 51 5.50 -10.85 19.80
CA PHE A 51 6.09 -10.42 18.54
C PHE A 51 5.99 -11.51 17.48
N SER A 52 6.28 -12.75 17.86
CA SER A 52 6.18 -13.92 16.96
C SER A 52 4.75 -14.15 16.48
N LEU A 53 3.76 -14.09 17.39
CA LEU A 53 2.34 -14.27 17.07
C LEU A 53 1.81 -13.12 16.20
N THR A 54 2.23 -11.89 16.49
CA THR A 54 1.88 -10.71 15.69
C THR A 54 2.35 -10.88 14.26
N LEU A 55 3.62 -11.25 14.03
CA LEU A 55 4.14 -11.48 12.68
C LEU A 55 3.46 -12.67 12.00
N LEU A 56 3.25 -13.77 12.73
CA LEU A 56 2.62 -14.99 12.21
C LEU A 56 1.22 -14.72 11.66
N ILE A 57 0.43 -13.87 12.34
CA ILE A 57 -0.94 -13.54 11.94
C ILE A 57 -0.98 -12.37 10.95
N ALA A 58 -0.15 -11.34 11.14
CA ALA A 58 -0.11 -10.20 10.22
C ALA A 58 0.29 -10.63 8.80
N THR A 59 1.23 -11.57 8.65
CA THR A 59 1.73 -12.00 7.34
C THR A 59 0.63 -12.53 6.39
N PRO A 60 -0.18 -13.53 6.76
CA PRO A 60 -1.26 -14.01 5.89
C PRO A 60 -2.35 -12.95 5.67
N ILE A 61 -2.69 -12.15 6.69
CA ILE A 61 -3.67 -11.06 6.55
C ILE A 61 -3.21 -10.03 5.53
N LEU A 62 -1.96 -9.58 5.62
CA LEU A 62 -1.35 -8.63 4.69
C LEU A 62 -1.29 -9.21 3.29
N SER A 63 -0.86 -10.47 3.16
CA SER A 63 -0.73 -11.15 1.86
C SER A 63 -2.08 -11.22 1.14
N ILE A 64 -3.13 -11.67 1.83
CA ILE A 64 -4.49 -11.77 1.27
C ILE A 64 -5.06 -10.37 1.00
N GLY A 65 -4.92 -9.45 1.95
CA GLY A 65 -5.46 -8.09 1.81
C GLY A 65 -4.83 -7.32 0.66
N TRP A 66 -3.51 -7.39 0.48
CA TRP A 66 -2.85 -6.77 -0.67
C TRP A 66 -3.22 -7.44 -1.99
N TYR A 67 -3.38 -8.77 -2.01
CA TYR A 67 -3.89 -9.44 -3.20
C TYR A 67 -5.27 -8.90 -3.60
N LEU A 68 -6.21 -8.79 -2.67
CA LEU A 68 -7.54 -8.23 -2.92
C LEU A 68 -7.49 -6.76 -3.38
N LEU A 69 -6.66 -5.94 -2.74
CA LEU A 69 -6.45 -4.54 -3.13
C LEU A 69 -5.85 -4.43 -4.54
N SER A 70 -4.96 -5.35 -4.93
CA SER A 70 -4.37 -5.38 -6.27
C SER A 70 -5.41 -5.65 -7.37
N LEU A 71 -6.41 -6.50 -7.09
CA LEU A 71 -7.51 -6.80 -8.01
C LEU A 71 -8.36 -5.55 -8.25
N ILE A 72 -8.68 -4.82 -7.18
CA ILE A 72 -9.47 -3.57 -7.26
C ILE A 72 -8.69 -2.47 -7.98
N ALA A 73 -7.36 -2.42 -7.80
CA ALA A 73 -6.50 -1.41 -8.41
C ALA A 73 -6.27 -1.63 -9.92
N LYS A 74 -6.41 -2.87 -10.43
CA LYS A 74 -6.07 -3.25 -11.82
C LYS A 74 -6.80 -2.42 -12.89
N ASN A 75 -8.02 -1.98 -12.62
CA ASN A 75 -8.83 -1.20 -13.56
C ASN A 75 -8.74 0.32 -13.37
N ARG A 76 -7.82 0.82 -12.52
CA ARG A 76 -7.68 2.26 -12.25
C ARG A 76 -6.43 2.84 -12.88
N ARG A 77 -6.55 4.05 -13.43
CA ARG A 77 -5.41 4.82 -13.92
C ARG A 77 -4.52 5.19 -12.73
N GLY A 78 -3.22 4.95 -12.86
CA GLY A 78 -2.27 5.33 -11.82
C GLY A 78 -2.11 6.84 -11.76
N GLU A 79 -1.97 7.36 -10.54
CA GLU A 79 -1.78 8.78 -10.26
C GLU A 79 -0.34 9.04 -9.85
N LEU A 80 0.25 10.17 -10.27
CA LEU A 80 1.60 10.53 -9.82
C LEU A 80 1.66 10.63 -8.29
N LEU A 81 2.75 10.12 -7.73
CA LEU A 81 3.04 10.24 -6.30
C LEU A 81 3.24 11.71 -5.90
N THR A 82 3.89 12.50 -6.76
CA THR A 82 4.17 13.92 -6.51
C THR A 82 3.59 14.78 -7.64
N PRO A 83 2.38 15.34 -7.47
CA PRO A 83 1.71 16.11 -8.53
C PRO A 83 2.49 17.37 -8.92
N LYS A 84 3.29 17.93 -8.00
CA LYS A 84 4.13 19.12 -8.27
C LYS A 84 5.19 18.92 -9.34
N VAL A 85 5.59 17.67 -9.61
CA VAL A 85 6.66 17.35 -10.58
C VAL A 85 6.08 17.10 -11.98
N GLN A 86 4.75 17.09 -12.12
CA GLN A 86 4.06 16.83 -13.40
C GLN A 86 4.52 17.77 -14.51
N ASN A 87 4.40 19.09 -14.29
CA ASN A 87 4.75 20.10 -15.29
C ASN A 87 6.23 19.99 -15.72
N ALA A 88 7.11 19.66 -14.76
CA ALA A 88 8.54 19.50 -15.03
C ALA A 88 8.86 18.21 -15.81
N LEU A 89 8.07 17.15 -15.64
CA LEU A 89 8.21 15.89 -16.39
C LEU A 89 7.63 16.02 -17.81
N GLU A 90 6.49 16.67 -17.95
CA GLU A 90 5.86 16.97 -19.24
C GLU A 90 6.76 17.88 -20.09
N ALA A 91 7.28 18.98 -19.50
CA ALA A 91 8.20 19.90 -20.20
C ALA A 91 9.49 19.22 -20.66
N LYS A 92 9.91 18.13 -20.01
CA LYS A 92 11.11 17.35 -20.36
C LYS A 92 10.81 16.13 -21.23
N GLY A 93 9.55 15.90 -21.64
CA GLY A 93 9.14 14.71 -22.40
C GLY A 93 9.37 13.39 -21.65
N ARG A 94 9.50 13.42 -20.32
CA ARG A 94 9.76 12.24 -19.47
C ARG A 94 8.52 11.75 -18.76
N TRP A 95 7.34 12.03 -19.31
CA TRP A 95 6.08 11.60 -18.73
C TRP A 95 5.95 10.08 -18.80
N PRO A 96 5.75 9.38 -17.68
CA PRO A 96 5.50 7.94 -17.72
C PRO A 96 4.10 7.68 -18.28
N HIS A 97 4.02 7.37 -19.58
CA HIS A 97 2.75 7.05 -20.25
C HIS A 97 2.11 5.76 -19.76
N HIS A 98 2.88 4.86 -19.15
CA HIS A 98 2.43 3.62 -18.53
C HIS A 98 3.23 3.36 -17.25
N SER A 99 2.56 2.81 -16.24
CA SER A 99 3.28 2.32 -15.08
C SER A 99 3.99 1.02 -15.44
N ARG A 100 5.30 0.98 -15.20
CA ARG A 100 6.05 -0.28 -15.14
C ARG A 100 5.64 -0.98 -13.84
N LYS A 101 4.97 -2.11 -13.98
CA LYS A 101 4.74 -3.02 -12.86
C LYS A 101 6.11 -3.58 -12.43
N PRO A 102 6.37 -3.69 -11.12
CA PRO A 102 7.51 -4.46 -10.63
C PRO A 102 7.39 -5.93 -11.06
#